data_AF-A0A947ALI0-F1
#
_entry.id   AF-A0A947ALI0-F1
#
_cell.length_a   1.000
_cell.length_b   1.000
_cell.length_c   1.000
_cell.angle_alpha   90.00
_cell.angle_beta   90.00
_cell.angle_gamma   90.00
#
_symmetry.space_group_name_H-M   'P 1'
#
loop_
_entity.id
_entity.type
_entity.pdbx_description
1 polymer ?
#
loop_
_entity_poly.entity_id
_entity_poly.type
_entity_poly.pdbx_seq_one_letter_code
_entity_poly.pdbx_strand_id
1 'polypeptide(L)'
;MAIQTAGIKNIKLPIRVMQKDGNIQNTIADISLQTRVATPLQPNCIGSITAIINRYIHKIAVSEFQDLLSDVQKFFNAESTQIDMSFPYFLEKQAPVTDTSALMEYRCTFSGTIGEHNGFSLTVAVPVTTLCPCSKEISEAGAHNQRAEITITVGFRKMIWVEDLIELIEQCGSCELYSLLKRPDEKYVTETAYHNPMFVEDVVRKVALAALDHPHITWFSASVESFESIHKHSAYAFVDSGDILDKNGHKVHF
;
A
#
# COMPACT_ATOMS: atom_id res chain seq x y z
N MET A 1 14.21 30.39 -16.76
CA MET A 1 14.38 28.99 -16.31
C MET A 1 13.09 28.26 -16.61
N ALA A 2 13.14 27.15 -17.35
CA ALA A 2 11.94 26.36 -17.68
C ALA A 2 11.59 25.44 -16.50
N ILE A 3 10.30 25.34 -16.17
CA ILE A 3 9.79 24.42 -15.14
C ILE A 3 9.59 23.06 -15.77
N GLN A 4 10.12 22.00 -15.16
CA GLN A 4 10.01 20.62 -15.68
C GLN A 4 8.68 19.96 -15.29
N THR A 5 8.25 20.17 -14.06
CA THR A 5 7.05 19.53 -13.51
C THR A 5 6.22 20.57 -12.76
N ALA A 6 4.91 20.54 -12.98
CA ALA A 6 3.95 21.35 -12.26
C ALA A 6 2.77 20.49 -11.80
N GLY A 7 2.05 20.94 -10.78
CA GLY A 7 1.00 20.13 -10.20
C GLY A 7 0.45 20.69 -8.90
N ILE A 8 -0.25 19.82 -8.18
CA ILE A 8 -0.78 20.04 -6.84
C ILE A 8 -0.31 18.90 -5.94
N LYS A 9 -0.16 19.17 -4.65
CA LYS A 9 0.13 18.13 -3.65
C LYS A 9 -0.82 18.25 -2.47
N ASN A 10 -1.19 17.10 -1.92
CA ASN A 10 -1.93 16.96 -0.67
C ASN A 10 -3.27 17.73 -0.63
N ILE A 11 -4.02 17.75 -1.72
CA ILE A 11 -5.40 18.24 -1.69
C ILE A 11 -6.26 17.16 -1.03
N LYS A 12 -6.97 17.52 0.04
CA LYS A 12 -7.90 16.62 0.74
C LYS A 12 -9.28 16.67 0.12
N LEU A 13 -9.80 15.53 -0.31
CA LEU A 13 -11.09 15.42 -0.97
C LEU A 13 -11.89 14.21 -0.49
N PRO A 14 -13.22 14.32 -0.33
CA PRO A 14 -14.06 13.17 -0.02
C PRO A 14 -14.18 12.25 -1.23
N ILE A 15 -14.00 10.96 -1.02
CA ILE A 15 -14.11 9.92 -2.06
C ILE A 15 -15.02 8.78 -1.59
N ARG A 16 -15.41 7.93 -2.54
CA ARG A 16 -16.16 6.70 -2.31
C ARG A 16 -15.36 5.52 -2.85
N VAL A 17 -15.12 4.52 -2.02
CA VAL A 17 -14.37 3.32 -2.39
C VAL A 17 -15.31 2.11 -2.28
N MET A 18 -15.38 1.31 -3.33
CA MET A 18 -16.16 0.07 -3.33
C MET A 18 -15.38 -1.01 -2.60
N GLN A 19 -16.08 -1.72 -1.72
CA GLN A 19 -15.55 -2.85 -0.96
C GLN A 19 -15.92 -4.17 -1.65
N LYS A 20 -15.19 -5.24 -1.34
CA LYS A 20 -15.37 -6.58 -1.95
C LYS A 20 -16.75 -7.17 -1.72
N ASP A 21 -17.42 -6.82 -0.62
CA ASP A 21 -18.79 -7.25 -0.29
C ASP A 21 -19.89 -6.45 -1.02
N GLY A 22 -19.51 -5.47 -1.85
CA GLY A 22 -20.42 -4.59 -2.58
C GLY A 22 -20.82 -3.32 -1.83
N ASN A 23 -20.38 -3.13 -0.59
CA ASN A 23 -20.57 -1.89 0.15
C ASN A 23 -19.71 -0.75 -0.40
N ILE A 24 -20.05 0.47 0.01
CA ILE A 24 -19.32 1.68 -0.34
C ILE A 24 -18.85 2.36 0.94
N GLN A 25 -17.52 2.51 1.06
CA GLN A 25 -16.91 3.26 2.14
C GLN A 25 -16.70 4.72 1.71
N ASN A 26 -17.22 5.65 2.50
CA ASN A 26 -16.94 7.07 2.34
C ASN A 26 -15.70 7.41 3.17
N THR A 27 -14.66 7.95 2.52
CA THR A 27 -13.39 8.30 3.18
C THR A 27 -12.85 9.63 2.65
N ILE A 28 -11.74 10.10 3.20
CA ILE A 28 -11.05 11.31 2.76
C ILE A 28 -9.71 10.89 2.16
N ALA A 29 -9.45 11.31 0.93
CA ALA A 29 -8.20 11.06 0.24
C ALA A 29 -7.30 12.30 0.21
N ASP A 30 -6.01 12.08 0.40
CA ASP A 30 -4.92 12.99 0.04
C ASP A 30 -4.56 12.76 -1.43
N ILE A 31 -4.79 13.76 -2.28
CA ILE A 31 -4.53 13.68 -3.72
C ILE A 31 -3.34 14.57 -4.07
N SER A 32 -2.35 13.97 -4.72
CA SER A 32 -1.25 14.66 -5.37
C SER A 32 -1.27 14.36 -6.86
N LEU A 33 -1.16 15.40 -7.68
CA LEU A 33 -1.13 15.28 -9.14
C LEU A 33 0.05 16.09 -9.66
N GLN A 34 0.84 15.48 -10.53
CA GLN A 34 1.99 16.12 -11.16
C GLN A 34 2.01 15.84 -12.65
N THR A 35 2.47 16.81 -13.43
CA THR A 35 2.55 16.71 -14.87
C THR A 35 3.86 17.30 -15.37
N ARG A 36 4.51 16.60 -16.29
CA ARG A 36 5.75 17.01 -16.92
C ARG A 36 5.44 17.89 -18.13
N VAL A 37 5.86 19.14 -18.07
CA VAL A 37 5.43 20.16 -19.05
C VAL A 37 6.57 20.48 -20.00
N ALA A 38 6.33 20.32 -21.30
CA ALA A 38 7.30 20.65 -22.34
C ALA A 38 7.28 22.15 -22.72
N THR A 39 6.18 22.85 -22.41
CA THR A 39 5.96 24.25 -22.76
C THR A 39 5.87 25.16 -21.52
N PRO A 40 6.09 26.48 -21.66
CA PRO A 40 5.88 27.42 -20.56
C PRO A 40 4.48 27.29 -19.95
N LEU A 41 4.39 27.30 -18.63
CA LEU A 41 3.11 27.18 -17.91
C LEU A 41 2.18 28.34 -18.27
N GLN A 42 0.92 28.01 -18.54
CA GLN A 42 -0.11 29.03 -18.73
C GLN A 42 -0.49 29.71 -17.39
N PRO A 43 -1.04 30.93 -17.40
CA PRO A 43 -1.65 31.50 -16.20
C PRO A 43 -2.77 30.59 -15.66
N ASN A 44 -2.91 30.50 -14.33
CA ASN A 44 -3.99 29.76 -13.64
C ASN A 44 -3.99 28.21 -13.75
N CYS A 45 -2.84 27.59 -13.99
CA CYS A 45 -2.69 26.13 -14.06
C CYS A 45 -3.29 25.35 -12.87
N ILE A 46 -3.12 25.87 -11.65
CA ILE A 46 -3.58 25.20 -10.41
C ILE A 46 -5.10 25.14 -10.36
N GLY A 47 -5.79 26.25 -10.68
CA GLY A 47 -7.26 26.31 -10.68
C GLY A 47 -7.88 25.31 -11.65
N SER A 48 -7.25 25.14 -12.82
CA SER A 48 -7.70 24.17 -13.83
C SER A 48 -7.53 22.71 -13.39
N ILE A 49 -6.41 22.36 -12.74
CA ILE A 49 -6.21 21.00 -12.21
C ILE A 49 -7.31 20.67 -11.19
N THR A 50 -7.55 21.58 -10.23
CA THR A 50 -8.59 21.39 -9.21
C THR A 50 -9.98 21.26 -9.84
N ALA A 51 -10.28 22.05 -10.88
CA ALA A 51 -11.54 21.96 -11.60
C ALA A 51 -11.72 20.61 -12.33
N ILE A 52 -10.65 20.07 -12.94
CA ILE A 52 -10.67 18.75 -13.58
C ILE A 52 -10.93 17.68 -12.51
N ILE A 53 -10.19 17.67 -11.40
CA ILE A 53 -10.36 16.68 -10.33
C ILE A 53 -11.79 16.69 -9.78
N ASN A 54 -12.37 17.88 -9.55
CA ASN A 54 -13.74 18.01 -9.06
C ASN A 54 -14.79 17.41 -10.01
N ARG A 55 -14.53 17.30 -11.32
CA ARG A 55 -15.45 16.62 -12.26
C ARG A 55 -15.50 15.11 -12.05
N TYR A 56 -14.43 14.51 -11.54
CA TYR A 56 -14.28 13.07 -11.37
C TYR A 56 -14.46 12.61 -9.93
N ILE A 57 -14.44 13.51 -8.96
CA ILE A 57 -14.44 13.22 -7.51
C ILE A 57 -15.56 12.28 -7.04
N HIS A 58 -16.73 12.29 -7.69
CA HIS A 58 -17.88 11.43 -7.36
C HIS A 58 -17.93 10.14 -8.18
N LYS A 59 -16.95 9.91 -9.05
CA LYS A 59 -16.89 8.81 -10.03
C LYS A 59 -15.57 8.05 -9.96
N ILE A 60 -14.79 8.20 -8.90
CA ILE A 60 -13.43 7.64 -8.83
C ILE A 60 -13.52 6.10 -8.70
N ALA A 61 -13.54 5.41 -9.83
CA ALA A 61 -13.15 4.02 -9.96
C ALA A 61 -11.91 3.93 -10.87
N VAL A 62 -11.29 2.74 -10.93
CA VAL A 62 -10.01 2.52 -11.64
C VAL A 62 -10.09 2.96 -13.12
N SER A 63 -11.25 2.80 -13.76
CA SER A 63 -11.52 3.23 -15.13
C SER A 63 -11.42 4.75 -15.31
N GLU A 64 -11.91 5.52 -14.34
CA GLU A 64 -12.04 6.97 -14.40
C GLU A 64 -10.73 7.69 -14.09
N PHE A 65 -9.77 7.01 -13.45
CA PHE A 65 -8.40 7.52 -13.28
C PHE A 65 -7.72 7.78 -14.63
N GLN A 66 -7.92 6.88 -15.60
CA GLN A 66 -7.31 7.03 -16.93
C GLN A 66 -7.88 8.24 -17.66
N ASP A 67 -9.21 8.44 -17.58
CA ASP A 67 -9.87 9.60 -18.18
C ASP A 67 -9.43 10.91 -17.52
N LEU A 68 -9.35 10.95 -16.18
CA LEU A 68 -8.85 12.12 -15.45
C LEU A 68 -7.41 12.47 -15.86
N LEU A 69 -6.53 11.47 -15.91
CA LEU A 69 -5.14 11.66 -16.30
C LEU A 69 -5.03 12.14 -17.75
N SER A 70 -5.85 11.59 -18.65
CA SER A 70 -5.92 12.02 -20.05
C SER A 70 -6.39 13.47 -20.19
N ASP A 71 -7.43 13.88 -19.46
CA ASP A 71 -7.95 15.25 -19.45
C ASP A 71 -6.88 16.25 -18.97
N VAL A 72 -6.14 15.88 -17.91
CA VAL A 72 -5.04 16.72 -17.40
C VAL A 72 -3.87 16.78 -18.39
N GLN A 73 -3.44 15.64 -18.93
CA GLN A 73 -2.33 15.59 -19.90
C GLN A 73 -2.62 16.47 -21.12
N LYS A 74 -3.83 16.37 -21.67
CA LYS A 74 -4.29 17.19 -22.81
C LYS A 74 -4.35 18.67 -22.46
N PHE A 75 -4.87 19.01 -21.27
CA PHE A 75 -4.95 20.40 -20.83
C PHE A 75 -3.57 21.08 -20.77
N PHE A 76 -2.56 20.37 -20.27
CA PHE A 76 -1.19 20.88 -20.16
C PHE A 76 -0.33 20.67 -21.41
N ASN A 77 -0.82 19.94 -22.41
CA ASN A 77 0.02 19.40 -23.49
C ASN A 77 1.30 18.75 -22.94
N ALA A 78 1.13 17.94 -21.90
CA ALA A 78 2.20 17.39 -21.09
C ALA A 78 2.77 16.09 -21.67
N GLU A 79 4.06 15.85 -21.42
CA GLU A 79 4.73 14.60 -21.79
C GLU A 79 4.19 13.43 -20.96
N SER A 80 4.03 13.66 -19.65
CA SER A 80 3.49 12.68 -18.72
C SER A 80 2.69 13.34 -17.61
N THR A 81 1.74 12.59 -17.05
CA THR A 81 0.93 12.99 -15.90
C THR A 81 0.81 11.81 -14.95
N GLN A 82 0.99 12.07 -13.67
CA GLN A 82 0.83 11.11 -12.58
C GLN A 82 -0.12 11.66 -11.52
N ILE A 83 -0.95 10.78 -10.96
CA ILE A 83 -1.77 11.04 -9.80
C ILE A 83 -1.52 9.96 -8.74
N ASP A 84 -1.39 10.39 -7.50
CA ASP A 84 -1.38 9.54 -6.32
C ASP A 84 -2.55 9.96 -5.42
N MET A 85 -3.40 9.00 -5.08
CA MET A 85 -4.57 9.19 -4.23
C MET A 85 -4.49 8.25 -3.06
N SER A 86 -4.10 8.78 -1.90
CA SER A 86 -3.93 8.00 -0.68
C SER A 86 -5.08 8.23 0.30
N PHE A 87 -5.62 7.18 0.89
CA PHE A 87 -6.78 7.26 1.80
C PHE A 87 -6.71 6.17 2.87
N PRO A 88 -7.32 6.39 4.06
CA PRO A 88 -7.54 5.32 5.00
C PRO A 88 -8.68 4.42 4.51
N TYR A 89 -8.46 3.12 4.65
CA TYR A 89 -9.40 2.05 4.31
C TYR A 89 -9.68 1.24 5.57
N PHE A 90 -10.96 1.04 5.89
CA PHE A 90 -11.37 0.35 7.11
C PHE A 90 -11.96 -1.02 6.82
N LEU A 91 -11.49 -2.04 7.53
CA LEU A 91 -12.08 -3.37 7.54
C LEU A 91 -12.55 -3.75 8.93
N GLU A 92 -13.70 -4.41 9.01
CA GLU A 92 -14.13 -5.07 10.23
C GLU A 92 -13.31 -6.34 10.42
N LYS A 93 -12.65 -6.46 11.57
CA LYS A 93 -11.92 -7.64 11.98
C LYS A 93 -12.53 -8.26 13.21
N GLN A 94 -12.57 -9.59 13.24
CA GLN A 94 -12.97 -10.36 14.41
C GLN A 94 -11.73 -10.80 15.19
N ALA A 95 -11.75 -10.60 16.51
CA ALA A 95 -10.69 -11.07 17.39
C ALA A 95 -10.60 -12.62 17.36
N PRO A 96 -9.39 -13.20 17.43
CA PRO A 96 -9.14 -14.59 17.07
C PRO A 96 -9.72 -15.65 18.02
N VAL A 97 -10.12 -15.26 19.24
CA VAL A 97 -10.66 -16.20 20.24
C VAL A 97 -12.10 -15.86 20.62
N THR A 98 -12.39 -14.57 20.76
CA THR A 98 -13.69 -14.11 21.26
C THR A 98 -14.64 -13.62 20.16
N ASP A 99 -14.19 -13.60 18.90
CA ASP A 99 -14.91 -13.08 17.74
C ASP A 99 -15.42 -11.65 17.91
N THR A 100 -14.80 -10.88 18.81
CA THR A 100 -15.20 -9.50 19.05
C THR A 100 -14.83 -8.65 17.84
N SER A 101 -15.83 -8.08 17.17
CA SER A 101 -15.61 -7.22 16.01
C SER A 101 -15.13 -5.81 16.38
N ALA A 102 -14.17 -5.30 15.61
CA ALA A 102 -13.83 -3.89 15.57
C ALA A 102 -13.26 -3.48 14.20
N LEU A 103 -13.34 -2.19 13.87
CA LEU A 103 -12.75 -1.66 12.65
C LEU A 103 -11.23 -1.52 12.81
N MET A 104 -10.49 -1.92 11.78
CA MET A 104 -9.05 -1.75 11.63
C MET A 104 -8.78 -0.82 10.44
N GLU A 105 -7.86 0.12 10.62
CA GLU A 105 -7.44 1.07 9.58
C GLU A 105 -6.21 0.54 8.82
N TYR A 106 -6.23 0.71 7.50
CA TYR A 106 -5.12 0.47 6.58
C TYR A 106 -4.91 1.69 5.70
N ARG A 107 -3.67 1.97 5.29
CA ARG A 107 -3.39 3.05 4.34
C ARG A 107 -3.31 2.47 2.94
N CYS A 108 -4.15 2.95 2.04
CA CYS A 108 -4.15 2.55 0.63
C CYS A 108 -3.78 3.73 -0.26
N THR A 109 -3.17 3.45 -1.40
CA THR A 109 -2.91 4.44 -2.44
C THR A 109 -3.26 3.87 -3.81
N PHE A 110 -4.07 4.62 -4.56
CA PHE A 110 -4.26 4.41 -5.98
C PHE A 110 -3.32 5.36 -6.73
N SER A 111 -2.43 4.78 -7.53
CA SER A 111 -1.47 5.53 -8.34
C SER A 111 -1.73 5.25 -9.81
N GLY A 112 -1.80 6.31 -10.62
CA GLY A 112 -2.00 6.22 -12.05
C GLY A 112 -1.06 7.12 -12.80
N THR A 113 -0.52 6.62 -13.91
CA THR A 113 0.40 7.38 -14.77
C THR A 113 0.00 7.23 -16.23
N ILE A 114 0.13 8.31 -17.01
CA ILE A 114 0.02 8.33 -18.47
C ILE A 114 1.22 9.08 -19.07
N GLY A 115 1.69 8.67 -20.25
CA GLY A 115 2.84 9.27 -20.95
C GLY A 115 3.98 8.27 -21.15
N GLU A 116 5.08 8.44 -20.39
CA GLU A 116 6.26 7.56 -20.47
C GLU A 116 5.94 6.11 -20.07
N HIS A 117 5.16 5.94 -19.00
CA HIS A 117 4.72 4.64 -18.51
C HIS A 117 3.23 4.72 -18.19
N ASN A 118 2.40 4.08 -19.01
CA ASN A 118 0.99 3.97 -18.74
C ASN A 118 0.76 2.84 -17.73
N GLY A 119 0.09 3.12 -16.64
CA GLY A 119 -0.16 2.11 -15.64
C GLY A 119 -1.05 2.58 -14.52
N PHE A 120 -1.63 1.60 -13.84
CA PHE A 120 -2.28 1.78 -12.56
C PHE A 120 -1.63 0.82 -11.57
N SER A 121 -1.36 1.30 -10.37
CA SER A 121 -0.88 0.47 -9.27
C SER A 121 -1.70 0.71 -8.01
N LEU A 122 -1.80 -0.34 -7.21
CA LEU A 122 -2.40 -0.31 -5.89
C LEU A 122 -1.29 -0.50 -4.85
N THR A 123 -1.15 0.46 -3.95
CA THR A 123 -0.30 0.33 -2.76
C THR A 123 -1.17 0.11 -1.53
N VAL A 124 -0.80 -0.85 -0.69
CA VAL A 124 -1.40 -1.09 0.62
C VAL A 124 -0.30 -1.15 1.67
N ALA A 125 -0.44 -0.37 2.74
CA ALA A 125 0.39 -0.46 3.93
C ALA A 125 -0.41 -1.16 5.05
N VAL A 126 0.15 -2.27 5.53
CA VAL A 126 -0.47 -3.19 6.47
C VAL A 126 0.39 -3.27 7.73
N PRO A 127 -0.13 -2.85 8.89
CA PRO A 127 0.60 -2.96 10.13
C PRO A 127 0.50 -4.38 10.69
N VAL A 128 1.63 -4.95 11.10
CA VAL A 128 1.75 -6.30 11.67
C VAL A 128 2.59 -6.27 12.94
N THR A 129 2.56 -7.35 13.71
CA THR A 129 3.56 -7.61 14.76
C THR A 129 4.72 -8.41 14.18
N THR A 130 5.94 -8.00 14.51
CA THR A 130 7.17 -8.79 14.32
C THR A 130 7.79 -9.09 15.67
N LEU A 131 8.25 -10.34 15.86
CA LEU A 131 8.98 -10.78 17.04
C LEU A 131 10.33 -11.34 16.63
N CYS A 132 11.39 -10.85 17.28
CA CYS A 132 12.76 -11.11 16.85
C CYS A 132 13.21 -12.55 17.16
N PRO A 133 13.61 -13.36 16.15
CA PRO A 133 14.14 -14.69 16.37
C PRO A 133 15.41 -14.68 17.24
N CYS A 134 16.35 -13.77 16.98
CA CYS A 134 17.58 -13.63 17.77
C CYS A 134 17.28 -13.41 19.25
N SER A 135 16.36 -12.48 19.57
CA SER A 135 16.03 -12.16 20.96
C SER A 135 15.45 -13.37 21.70
N LYS A 136 14.58 -14.13 21.03
CA LYS A 136 13.99 -15.34 21.58
C LYS A 136 15.03 -16.43 21.82
N GLU A 137 16.00 -16.59 20.91
CA GLU A 137 17.04 -17.62 21.00
C GLU A 137 18.00 -17.39 22.18
N ILE A 138 18.37 -16.13 22.44
CA ILE A 138 19.41 -15.81 23.44
C ILE A 138 18.86 -15.50 24.85
N SER A 139 17.56 -15.28 25.01
CA SER A 139 16.97 -14.88 26.29
C SER A 139 16.39 -16.07 27.04
N GLU A 140 16.59 -16.13 28.36
CA GLU A 140 15.99 -17.17 29.21
C GLU A 140 14.46 -17.11 29.23
N ALA A 141 13.89 -15.90 29.11
CA ALA A 141 12.45 -15.67 29.02
C ALA A 141 12.15 -14.40 28.23
N GLY A 142 11.03 -14.43 27.50
CA GLY A 142 10.58 -13.32 26.66
C GLY A 142 11.37 -13.19 25.35
N ALA A 143 10.93 -12.24 24.53
CA ALA A 143 11.60 -11.82 23.31
C ALA A 143 11.05 -10.43 22.94
N HIS A 144 11.90 -9.52 22.46
CA HIS A 144 11.39 -8.23 22.02
C HIS A 144 10.55 -8.37 20.75
N ASN A 145 9.49 -7.56 20.69
CA ASN A 145 8.60 -7.47 19.56
C ASN A 145 8.18 -6.01 19.37
N GLN A 146 7.71 -5.70 18.17
CA GLN A 146 7.32 -4.35 17.79
C GLN A 146 6.26 -4.39 16.70
N ARG A 147 5.71 -3.20 16.43
CA ARG A 147 4.94 -2.99 15.21
C ARG A 147 5.91 -2.91 14.04
N ALA A 148 5.54 -3.54 12.94
CA ALA A 148 6.14 -3.31 11.63
C ALA A 148 5.05 -2.88 10.65
N GLU A 149 5.43 -2.17 9.60
CA GLU A 149 4.57 -1.83 8.48
C GLU A 149 5.08 -2.52 7.22
N ILE A 150 4.23 -3.36 6.63
CA ILE A 150 4.49 -3.95 5.32
C ILE A 150 3.82 -3.05 4.29
N THR A 151 4.58 -2.50 3.35
CA THR A 151 4.02 -1.78 2.21
C THR A 151 4.25 -2.57 0.94
N ILE A 152 3.18 -2.97 0.24
CA ILE A 152 3.27 -3.55 -1.09
C ILE A 152 2.63 -2.62 -2.10
N THR A 153 3.30 -2.39 -3.23
CA THR A 153 2.73 -1.78 -4.43
C THR A 153 2.64 -2.85 -5.51
N VAL A 154 1.48 -3.00 -6.13
CA VAL A 154 1.25 -4.00 -7.18
C VAL A 154 0.74 -3.37 -8.46
N GLY A 155 1.32 -3.77 -9.58
CA GLY A 155 0.71 -3.65 -10.91
C GLY A 155 -0.04 -4.95 -11.22
N PHE A 156 -1.17 -4.85 -11.92
CA PHE A 156 -2.04 -6.00 -12.15
C PHE A 156 -2.76 -5.97 -13.50
N ARG A 157 -3.05 -7.16 -14.04
CA ARG A 157 -3.78 -7.33 -15.31
C ARG A 157 -5.30 -7.44 -15.15
N LYS A 158 -5.75 -7.83 -13.96
CA LYS A 158 -7.17 -7.86 -13.57
C LYS A 158 -7.30 -7.21 -12.20
N MET A 159 -8.44 -6.61 -11.95
CA MET A 159 -8.72 -5.93 -10.67
C MET A 159 -8.44 -6.87 -9.49
N ILE A 160 -7.71 -6.34 -8.51
CA ILE A 160 -7.41 -6.97 -7.23
C ILE A 160 -8.08 -6.12 -6.15
N TRP A 161 -8.81 -6.77 -5.25
CA TRP A 161 -9.43 -6.09 -4.12
C TRP A 161 -8.38 -5.68 -3.09
N VAL A 162 -8.59 -4.54 -2.44
CA VAL A 162 -7.73 -4.07 -1.35
C VAL A 162 -7.70 -5.11 -0.23
N GLU A 163 -8.86 -5.72 0.04
CA GLU A 163 -9.06 -6.77 1.05
C GLU A 163 -8.23 -8.02 0.79
N ASP A 164 -8.16 -8.45 -0.48
CA ASP A 164 -7.38 -9.64 -0.85
C ASP A 164 -5.88 -9.42 -0.61
N LEU A 165 -5.39 -8.21 -0.89
CA LEU A 165 -4.00 -7.85 -0.59
C LEU A 165 -3.75 -7.75 0.91
N ILE A 166 -4.66 -7.11 1.67
CA ILE A 166 -4.54 -7.01 3.13
C ILE A 166 -4.45 -8.42 3.73
N GLU A 167 -5.40 -9.30 3.40
CA GLU A 167 -5.45 -10.67 3.93
C GLU A 167 -4.16 -11.46 3.61
N LEU A 168 -3.66 -11.34 2.37
CA LEU A 168 -2.41 -11.97 1.95
C LEU A 168 -1.21 -11.46 2.77
N ILE A 169 -1.15 -10.16 3.03
CA ILE A 169 -0.01 -9.52 3.72
C ILE A 169 -0.04 -9.77 5.23
N GLU A 170 -1.23 -9.77 5.86
CA GLU A 170 -1.37 -9.97 7.31
C GLU A 170 -0.79 -11.32 7.78
N GLN A 171 -0.86 -12.33 6.93
CA GLN A 171 -0.29 -13.67 7.17
C GLN A 171 1.24 -13.74 7.07
N CYS A 172 1.89 -12.64 6.63
CA CYS A 172 3.33 -12.60 6.44
C CYS A 172 4.09 -12.17 7.70
N GLY A 173 3.45 -11.50 8.66
CA GLY A 173 4.07 -11.11 9.93
C GLY A 173 4.20 -12.26 10.94
N SER A 174 4.75 -11.96 12.13
CA SER A 174 4.72 -12.90 13.26
C SER A 174 3.29 -13.12 13.75
N CYS A 175 2.48 -12.06 13.78
CA CYS A 175 1.05 -12.07 14.01
C CYS A 175 0.41 -10.83 13.36
N GLU A 176 -0.84 -10.95 12.93
CA GLU A 176 -1.65 -9.81 12.48
C GLU A 176 -2.07 -8.92 13.67
N LEU A 177 -2.55 -7.70 13.36
CA LEU A 177 -3.06 -6.77 14.37
C LEU A 177 -4.58 -6.77 14.44
N TYR A 178 -5.10 -6.43 15.62
CA TYR A 178 -6.52 -6.22 15.88
C TYR A 178 -6.68 -4.94 16.71
N SER A 179 -7.71 -4.16 16.43
CA SER A 179 -7.98 -2.91 17.15
C SER A 179 -8.64 -3.13 18.51
N LEU A 180 -9.28 -4.28 18.72
CA LEU A 180 -9.93 -4.65 19.97
C LEU A 180 -9.63 -6.12 20.32
N LEU A 181 -9.01 -6.33 21.48
CA LEU A 181 -8.69 -7.65 22.01
C LEU A 181 -9.20 -7.77 23.45
N LYS A 182 -9.83 -8.89 23.79
CA LYS A 182 -10.08 -9.29 25.18
C LYS A 182 -8.91 -10.16 25.66
N ARG A 183 -8.86 -10.43 26.97
CA ARG A 183 -7.76 -11.21 27.59
C ARG A 183 -7.44 -12.54 26.89
N PRO A 184 -8.42 -13.38 26.50
CA PRO A 184 -8.12 -14.62 25.77
C PRO A 184 -7.48 -14.36 24.41
N ASP A 185 -7.89 -13.29 23.72
CA ASP A 185 -7.32 -12.90 22.43
C ASP A 185 -5.90 -12.38 22.58
N GLU A 186 -5.64 -11.53 23.60
CA GLU A 186 -4.30 -11.01 23.90
C GLU A 186 -3.30 -12.13 24.20
N LYS A 187 -3.74 -13.15 24.95
CA LYS A 187 -2.96 -14.37 25.16
C LYS A 187 -2.63 -15.03 23.83
N TYR A 188 -3.64 -15.26 22.98
CA TYR A 188 -3.47 -15.93 21.69
C TYR A 188 -2.48 -15.21 20.77
N VAL A 189 -2.63 -13.90 20.57
CA VAL A 189 -1.76 -13.15 19.65
C VAL A 189 -0.32 -13.08 20.17
N THR A 190 -0.14 -12.99 21.49
CA THR A 190 1.19 -12.98 22.13
C THR A 190 1.89 -14.32 21.93
N GLU A 191 1.21 -15.44 22.21
CA GLU A 191 1.74 -16.79 22.02
C GLU A 191 2.00 -17.07 20.53
N THR A 192 1.09 -16.66 19.64
CA THR A 192 1.23 -16.81 18.18
C THR A 192 2.49 -16.12 17.68
N ALA A 193 2.68 -14.84 18.02
CA ALA A 193 3.89 -14.11 17.64
C ALA A 193 5.16 -14.73 18.24
N TYR A 194 5.10 -15.20 19.49
CA TYR A 194 6.22 -15.87 20.15
C TYR A 194 6.60 -17.18 19.46
N HIS A 195 5.63 -17.96 18.98
CA HIS A 195 5.87 -19.22 18.27
C HIS A 195 6.25 -19.03 16.79
N ASN A 196 6.03 -17.84 16.23
CA ASN A 196 6.30 -17.50 14.84
C ASN A 196 7.23 -16.27 14.71
N PRO A 197 8.45 -16.31 15.28
CA PRO A 197 9.38 -15.18 15.20
C PRO A 197 9.88 -15.00 13.77
N MET A 198 10.04 -13.75 13.31
CA MET A 198 10.53 -13.43 11.96
C MET A 198 11.45 -12.21 11.96
N PHE A 199 12.51 -12.26 11.15
CA PHE A 199 13.26 -11.05 10.79
C PHE A 199 12.50 -10.24 9.73
N VAL A 200 12.89 -8.97 9.56
CA VAL A 200 12.32 -8.10 8.52
C VAL A 200 12.55 -8.68 7.12
N GLU A 201 13.67 -9.36 6.90
CA GLU A 201 14.02 -10.06 5.66
C GLU A 201 13.14 -11.28 5.41
N ASP A 202 12.69 -11.97 6.47
CA ASP A 202 11.80 -13.11 6.34
C ASP A 202 10.39 -12.66 5.95
N VAL A 203 9.90 -11.60 6.60
CA VAL A 203 8.59 -11.02 6.30
C VAL A 203 8.53 -10.56 4.84
N VAL A 204 9.50 -9.76 4.38
CA VAL A 204 9.49 -9.27 2.99
C VAL A 204 9.59 -10.41 1.98
N ARG A 205 10.33 -11.48 2.31
CA ARG A 205 10.42 -12.68 1.47
C ARG A 205 9.09 -13.43 1.39
N LYS A 206 8.36 -13.56 2.50
CA LYS A 206 7.01 -14.16 2.51
C LYS A 206 6.04 -13.34 1.65
N VAL A 207 6.07 -12.01 1.79
CA VAL A 207 5.24 -11.10 0.97
C VAL A 207 5.57 -11.26 -0.51
N ALA A 208 6.86 -11.27 -0.87
CA ALA A 208 7.30 -11.43 -2.25
C ALA A 208 6.87 -12.79 -2.84
N LEU A 209 7.00 -13.88 -2.09
CA LEU A 209 6.56 -15.21 -2.53
C LEU A 209 5.05 -15.28 -2.73
N ALA A 210 4.26 -14.71 -1.82
CA ALA A 210 2.81 -14.65 -1.95
C ALA A 210 2.37 -13.78 -3.14
N ALA A 211 3.05 -12.66 -3.38
CA ALA A 211 2.80 -11.80 -4.54
C ALA A 211 3.17 -12.46 -5.87
N LEU A 212 4.26 -13.26 -5.90
CA LEU A 212 4.66 -14.04 -7.08
C LEU A 212 3.64 -15.14 -7.43
N ASP A 213 3.03 -15.76 -6.42
CA ASP A 213 2.03 -16.82 -6.62
C ASP A 213 0.66 -16.26 -7.04
N HIS A 214 0.42 -14.95 -6.85
CA HIS A 214 -0.85 -14.33 -7.17
C HIS A 214 -1.07 -14.20 -8.69
N PRO A 215 -2.14 -14.80 -9.26
CA PRO A 215 -2.29 -14.98 -10.71
C PRO A 215 -2.62 -13.70 -11.48
N HIS A 216 -2.76 -12.55 -10.84
CA HIS A 216 -3.10 -11.28 -11.49
C HIS A 216 -2.07 -10.18 -11.26
N ILE A 217 -1.10 -10.39 -10.36
CA ILE A 217 0.00 -9.45 -10.15
C ILE A 217 0.97 -9.63 -11.32
N THR A 218 1.36 -8.52 -11.95
CA THR A 218 2.30 -8.48 -13.09
C THR A 218 3.63 -7.85 -12.73
N TRP A 219 3.65 -7.12 -11.62
CA TRP A 219 4.83 -6.51 -11.01
C TRP A 219 4.46 -6.14 -9.57
N PHE A 220 5.42 -6.23 -8.66
CA PHE A 220 5.29 -5.64 -7.34
C PHE A 220 6.61 -5.04 -6.84
N SER A 221 6.48 -4.12 -5.89
CA SER A 221 7.53 -3.75 -4.95
C SER A 221 7.00 -3.90 -3.53
N ALA A 222 7.80 -4.48 -2.65
CA ALA A 222 7.41 -4.75 -1.27
C ALA A 222 8.50 -4.24 -0.32
N SER A 223 8.12 -3.51 0.71
CA SER A 223 8.99 -3.12 1.81
C SER A 223 8.41 -3.56 3.14
N VAL A 224 9.29 -3.76 4.11
CA VAL A 224 8.92 -3.94 5.51
C VAL A 224 9.78 -3.02 6.35
N GLU A 225 9.15 -2.18 7.15
CA GLU A 225 9.79 -1.34 8.15
C GLU A 225 9.38 -1.81 9.55
N SER A 226 10.35 -2.29 10.33
CA SER A 226 10.17 -2.70 11.72
C SER A 226 10.60 -1.55 12.65
N PHE A 227 9.67 -1.00 13.43
CA PHE A 227 9.94 0.10 14.36
C PHE A 227 10.54 -0.45 15.66
N GLU A 228 11.84 -0.72 15.64
CA GLU A 228 12.53 -1.47 16.70
C GLU A 228 12.22 -0.96 18.12
N SER A 229 11.74 -1.85 18.99
CA SER A 229 11.35 -1.51 20.36
C SER A 229 12.55 -1.16 21.26
N ILE A 230 13.74 -1.64 20.90
CA ILE A 230 14.98 -1.49 21.68
C ILE A 230 16.00 -0.53 21.04
N HIS A 231 15.67 0.04 19.88
CA HIS A 231 16.54 0.97 19.14
C HIS A 231 15.76 2.23 18.72
N LYS A 232 16.49 3.31 18.40
CA LYS A 232 15.91 4.57 17.92
C LYS A 232 16.02 4.71 16.40
N HIS A 233 15.87 3.61 15.69
CA HIS A 233 15.86 3.53 14.23
C HIS A 233 15.09 2.28 13.82
N SER A 234 14.62 2.24 12.58
CA SER A 234 13.90 1.08 12.04
C SER A 234 14.86 0.08 11.41
N ALA A 235 14.53 -1.21 11.50
CA ALA A 235 15.08 -2.23 10.60
C ALA A 235 14.24 -2.25 9.31
N TYR A 236 14.86 -2.40 8.15
CA TYR A 236 14.19 -2.26 6.85
C TYR A 236 14.66 -3.29 5.84
N ALA A 237 13.73 -3.87 5.09
CA ALA A 237 14.02 -4.71 3.94
C ALA A 237 13.08 -4.38 2.76
N PHE A 238 13.57 -4.60 1.53
CA PHE A 238 12.86 -4.27 0.31
C PHE A 238 13.12 -5.31 -0.79
N VAL A 239 12.09 -5.61 -1.58
CA VAL A 239 12.15 -6.46 -2.76
C VAL A 239 11.39 -5.78 -3.90
N ASP A 240 12.03 -5.62 -5.05
CA ASP A 240 11.36 -5.31 -6.30
C ASP A 240 11.34 -6.55 -7.19
N SER A 241 10.17 -6.87 -7.72
CA SER A 241 9.98 -8.05 -8.56
C SER A 241 10.80 -8.01 -9.86
N GLY A 242 11.12 -6.80 -10.37
CA GLY A 242 11.99 -6.61 -11.53
C GLY A 242 13.45 -6.98 -11.29
N ASP A 243 13.87 -7.16 -10.03
CA ASP A 243 15.23 -7.53 -9.63
C ASP A 243 15.31 -8.94 -9.03
N ILE A 244 14.19 -9.68 -8.99
CA ILE A 244 14.20 -11.07 -8.53
C ILE A 244 14.90 -11.94 -9.57
N LEU A 245 15.89 -12.70 -9.12
CA LEU A 245 16.61 -13.66 -9.94
C LEU A 245 16.15 -15.10 -9.62
N ASP A 246 16.05 -15.94 -10.63
CA ASP A 246 15.86 -17.37 -10.48
C ASP A 246 17.13 -18.04 -9.91
N LYS A 247 17.06 -19.36 -9.65
CA LYS A 247 18.21 -20.12 -9.13
C LYS A 247 19.44 -20.12 -10.05
N ASN A 248 19.28 -19.73 -11.30
CA ASN A 248 20.33 -19.64 -12.31
C ASN A 248 20.82 -18.20 -12.52
N GLY A 249 20.29 -17.22 -11.79
CA GLY A 249 20.65 -15.81 -11.91
C GLY A 249 19.91 -15.06 -13.02
N HIS A 250 18.85 -15.61 -13.62
CA HIS A 250 18.02 -14.92 -14.62
C HIS A 250 16.90 -14.13 -13.97
N LYS A 251 16.52 -12.98 -14.54
CA LYS A 251 15.34 -12.24 -14.05
C LYS A 251 14.08 -13.11 -14.15
N VAL A 252 13.33 -13.18 -13.06
CA VAL A 252 12.01 -13.80 -13.02
C VAL A 252 11.05 -12.85 -13.74
N HIS A 253 10.49 -13.28 -14.87
CA HIS A 253 9.49 -12.53 -15.62
C HIS A 253 8.09 -13.10 -15.34
N PHE A 254 7.12 -12.20 -15.12
CA PHE A 254 5.68 -12.50 -14.97
C PHE A 254 5.00 -12.84 -16.29
#